data_AF-A0A947RYY9-F1
#
_entry.id   AF-A0A947RYY9-F1
#
_cell.length_a   1.000
_cell.length_b   1.000
_cell.length_c   1.000
_cell.angle_alpha   90.00
_cell.angle_beta   90.00
_cell.angle_gamma   90.00
#
_symmetry.space_group_name_H-M   'P 1'
#
loop_
_entity.id
_entity.type
_entity.pdbx_description
1 polymer ?
#
loop_
_entity_poly.entity_id
_entity_poly.type
_entity_poly.pdbx_seq_one_letter_code
_entity_poly.pdbx_strand_id
1 'polypeptide(L)'
;MRKPWNHLTFLVVLQLVVFLTYWRVISLPLWSPIDFEILLDADILSNGVDKFFLHLGNAFSQPLLQLGLMLEYRLFGLAPAGYLAVNLVLHGMNAFVVYLLVYMLFPRERLAMLASLLFALSVGHYGKIMMSLAGFEPLMLAFFYLVVLYCLMRNDFHHGGRLRSPWYLCGLGVFLLAGLTKPVSFSILGSLVAYRYFFYKERGGRALLPGSLVILIALGVLFYVAQRIWGYQDPDRFVTEGVSAPQAVWYGFKNIFRYLNLMLFPLQISTMLESSHPILRFIYEWRVLVRSLVSLGIISFSFFGLVFGGRAVRFFIAWTYITVLPFTIFTGPLDWLNIKYLYLASIGFCVILSSGTVGCVGLLRNHRWRRLAPLAAPLLFVLISNTVATRLIAQNRHRAKSPATRELHRILDEELRTRHARAALQNPPPK
;
A
#
# COMPACT_ATOMS: atom_id res chain seq x y z
N MET A 1 -11.44 -32.22 -15.48
CA MET A 1 -11.62 -30.86 -14.91
C MET A 1 -10.70 -30.72 -13.71
N ARG A 2 -9.82 -29.71 -13.65
CA ARG A 2 -8.94 -29.51 -12.47
C ARG A 2 -9.81 -29.05 -11.30
N LYS A 3 -9.66 -29.69 -10.13
CA LYS A 3 -10.32 -29.26 -8.89
C LYS A 3 -9.88 -27.81 -8.60
N PRO A 4 -10.80 -26.87 -8.34
CA PRO A 4 -10.43 -25.49 -8.01
C PRO A 4 -9.50 -25.51 -6.80
N TRP A 5 -8.50 -24.63 -6.76
CA TRP A 5 -7.62 -24.53 -5.60
C TRP A 5 -8.44 -24.21 -4.35
N ASN A 6 -8.17 -24.92 -3.26
CA ASN A 6 -8.69 -24.52 -1.96
C ASN A 6 -8.11 -23.14 -1.63
N HIS A 7 -8.98 -22.13 -1.46
CA HIS A 7 -8.57 -20.75 -1.18
C HIS A 7 -7.65 -20.67 0.05
N LEU A 8 -7.86 -21.52 1.06
CA LEU A 8 -6.99 -21.59 2.23
C LEU A 8 -5.58 -22.06 1.88
N THR A 9 -5.44 -23.08 1.04
CA THR A 9 -4.14 -23.56 0.56
C THR A 9 -3.42 -22.46 -0.21
N PHE A 10 -4.15 -21.68 -1.02
CA PHE A 10 -3.54 -20.58 -1.77
C PHE A 10 -3.09 -19.43 -0.86
N LEU A 11 -3.84 -19.10 0.20
CA LEU A 11 -3.40 -18.15 1.23
C LEU A 11 -2.07 -18.59 1.87
N VAL A 12 -1.95 -19.87 2.26
CA VAL A 12 -0.71 -20.40 2.84
C VAL A 12 0.44 -20.30 1.85
N VAL A 13 0.22 -20.63 0.58
CA VAL A 13 1.24 -20.49 -0.47
C VAL A 13 1.68 -19.02 -0.63
N LEU A 14 0.75 -18.07 -0.64
CA LEU A 14 1.09 -16.64 -0.73
C LEU A 14 1.92 -16.18 0.47
N GLN A 15 1.57 -16.60 1.69
CA GLN A 15 2.36 -16.28 2.87
C GLN A 15 3.77 -16.87 2.78
N LEU A 16 3.90 -18.14 2.40
CA LEU A 16 5.21 -18.77 2.21
C LEU A 16 6.05 -18.03 1.16
N VAL A 17 5.46 -17.62 0.04
CA VAL A 17 6.17 -16.85 -0.99
C VAL A 17 6.65 -15.50 -0.45
N VAL A 18 5.81 -14.77 0.28
CA VAL A 18 6.18 -13.47 0.89
C VAL A 18 7.34 -13.67 1.88
N PHE A 19 7.22 -14.62 2.80
CA PHE A 19 8.26 -14.88 3.80
C PHE A 19 9.56 -15.35 3.15
N LEU A 20 9.52 -16.29 2.19
CA LEU A 20 10.73 -16.76 1.49
C LEU A 20 11.42 -15.64 0.71
N THR A 21 10.65 -14.74 0.11
CA THR A 21 11.20 -13.65 -0.71
C THR A 21 11.78 -12.53 0.15
N TYR A 22 11.10 -12.19 1.26
CA TYR A 22 11.41 -11.03 2.09
C TYR A 22 11.95 -11.36 3.48
N TRP A 23 12.36 -12.60 3.77
CA TRP A 23 12.86 -12.99 5.11
C TRP A 23 13.97 -12.06 5.64
N ARG A 24 14.82 -11.53 4.75
CA ARG A 24 15.90 -10.60 5.11
C ARG A 24 15.39 -9.30 5.73
N VAL A 25 14.16 -8.90 5.43
CA VAL A 25 13.51 -7.72 6.02
C VAL A 25 13.40 -7.87 7.54
N ILE A 26 13.08 -9.06 8.05
CA ILE A 26 12.95 -9.33 9.49
C ILE A 26 14.25 -9.03 10.26
N SER A 27 15.40 -9.13 9.59
CA SER A 27 16.72 -8.85 10.17
C SER A 27 17.14 -7.36 10.10
N LEU A 28 16.26 -6.47 9.63
CA LEU A 28 16.59 -5.05 9.51
C LEU A 28 16.60 -4.39 10.91
N PRO A 29 17.70 -3.69 11.26
CA PRO A 29 17.71 -2.81 12.42
C PRO A 29 16.82 -1.58 12.18
N LEU A 30 16.46 -0.88 13.26
CA LEU A 30 15.76 0.41 13.18
C LEU A 30 16.60 1.39 12.36
N TRP A 31 15.98 1.99 11.36
CA TRP A 31 16.67 2.91 10.43
C TRP A 31 15.85 4.16 10.13
N SER A 32 14.54 4.13 10.33
CA SER A 32 13.67 5.27 10.07
C SER A 32 13.46 6.09 11.35
N PRO A 33 13.58 7.42 11.31
CA PRO A 33 13.32 8.27 12.49
C PRO A 33 11.96 8.03 13.12
N ILE A 34 10.93 7.85 12.28
CA ILE A 34 9.56 7.57 12.71
C ILE A 34 9.43 6.25 13.51
N ASP A 35 10.32 5.28 13.28
CA ASP A 35 10.25 4.01 14.00
C ASP A 35 10.61 4.19 15.49
N PHE A 36 11.48 5.16 15.82
CA PHE A 36 11.85 5.48 17.20
C PHE A 36 10.70 6.19 17.93
N GLU A 37 10.03 7.11 17.24
CA GLU A 37 8.83 7.79 17.77
C GLU A 37 7.71 6.78 18.02
N ILE A 38 7.48 5.84 17.11
CA ILE A 38 6.51 4.74 17.30
C ILE A 38 6.79 3.95 18.57
N LEU A 39 8.05 3.56 18.80
CA LEU A 39 8.41 2.75 19.97
C LEU A 39 8.22 3.54 21.27
N LEU A 40 8.55 4.84 21.27
CA LEU A 40 8.34 5.70 22.42
C LEU A 40 6.84 5.89 22.72
N ASP A 41 6.03 6.19 21.70
CA ASP A 41 4.58 6.35 21.84
C ASP A 41 3.93 5.03 22.33
N ALA A 42 4.39 3.89 21.82
CA ALA A 42 3.89 2.58 22.23
C ALA A 42 4.26 2.23 23.68
N ASP A 43 5.46 2.57 24.15
CA ASP A 43 5.85 2.41 25.57
C ASP A 43 4.93 3.22 26.49
N ILE A 44 4.65 4.48 26.14
CA ILE A 44 3.75 5.38 26.89
C ILE A 44 2.38 4.75 27.07
N LEU A 45 1.80 4.29 25.96
CA LEU A 45 0.47 3.69 25.93
C LEU A 45 0.44 2.34 26.64
N SER A 46 1.53 1.57 26.57
CA SER A 46 1.62 0.26 27.21
C SER A 46 1.50 0.36 28.74
N ASN A 47 1.95 1.47 29.33
CA ASN A 47 1.97 1.75 30.76
C ASN A 47 0.76 2.56 31.29
N GLY A 48 -0.21 2.89 30.43
CA GLY A 48 -1.42 3.61 30.83
C GLY A 48 -2.43 3.68 29.68
N VAL A 49 -3.40 2.76 29.66
CA VAL A 49 -4.39 2.69 28.56
C VAL A 49 -5.37 3.86 28.63
N ASP A 50 -5.56 4.46 29.80
CA ASP A 50 -6.28 5.72 30.02
C ASP A 50 -5.70 6.88 29.20
N LYS A 51 -4.40 6.83 28.92
CA LYS A 51 -3.66 7.84 28.16
C LYS A 51 -3.96 7.84 26.66
N PHE A 52 -4.64 6.81 26.17
CA PHE A 52 -5.01 6.64 24.77
C PHE A 52 -5.89 7.78 24.23
N PHE A 53 -6.72 8.40 25.08
CA PHE A 53 -7.62 9.49 24.67
C PHE A 53 -7.04 10.90 24.91
N LEU A 54 -5.85 11.00 25.52
CA LEU A 54 -5.24 12.27 25.92
C LEU A 54 -4.40 12.93 24.81
N HIS A 55 -4.59 12.57 23.54
CA HIS A 55 -3.80 13.08 22.40
C HIS A 55 -2.28 12.82 22.55
N LEU A 56 -1.91 11.65 23.08
CA LEU A 56 -0.51 11.24 23.21
C LEU A 56 -0.06 10.58 21.91
N GLY A 57 0.58 11.36 21.05
CA GLY A 57 1.29 10.86 19.88
C GLY A 57 1.72 12.01 18.98
N ASN A 58 3.04 12.21 18.86
CA ASN A 58 3.60 13.17 17.89
C ASN A 58 3.53 12.61 16.46
N ALA A 59 3.54 11.27 16.30
CA ALA A 59 3.57 10.60 15.01
C ALA A 59 2.20 10.10 14.54
N PHE A 60 1.41 9.51 15.46
CA PHE A 60 0.10 8.91 15.17
C PHE A 60 -0.87 9.17 16.30
N SER A 61 -2.06 9.69 15.98
CA SER A 61 -3.12 9.97 16.96
C SER A 61 -4.36 9.09 16.75
N GLN A 62 -4.29 8.10 15.86
CA GLN A 62 -5.45 7.32 15.46
C GLN A 62 -5.62 6.09 16.37
N PRO A 63 -6.79 5.93 17.02
CA PRO A 63 -7.03 4.90 18.03
C PRO A 63 -6.60 3.49 17.61
N LEU A 64 -7.13 3.00 16.49
CA LEU A 64 -6.91 1.60 16.13
C LEU A 64 -5.45 1.33 15.76
N LEU A 65 -4.78 2.34 15.20
CA LEU A 65 -3.35 2.26 14.88
C LEU A 65 -2.50 2.22 16.15
N GLN A 66 -2.75 3.13 17.08
CA GLN A 66 -2.07 3.18 18.38
C GLN A 66 -2.25 1.88 19.16
N LEU A 67 -3.46 1.32 19.14
CA LEU A 67 -3.74 0.04 19.80
C LEU A 67 -2.93 -1.10 19.19
N GLY A 68 -2.87 -1.17 17.85
CA GLY A 68 -2.07 -2.17 17.15
C GLY A 68 -0.59 -2.07 17.50
N LEU A 69 -0.02 -0.86 17.43
CA LEU A 69 1.39 -0.61 17.76
C LEU A 69 1.71 -0.89 19.24
N MET A 70 0.80 -0.55 20.16
CA MET A 70 0.92 -0.89 21.58
C MET A 70 0.94 -2.41 21.81
N LEU A 71 0.08 -3.15 21.11
CA LEU A 71 0.07 -4.62 21.19
C LEU A 71 1.36 -5.22 20.64
N GLU A 72 1.86 -4.74 19.50
CA GLU A 72 3.16 -5.14 18.99
C GLU A 72 4.29 -4.85 19.99
N TYR A 73 4.26 -3.69 20.65
CA TYR A 73 5.23 -3.33 21.68
C TYR A 73 5.17 -4.24 22.91
N ARG A 74 3.98 -4.60 23.38
CA ARG A 74 3.84 -5.56 24.49
C ARG A 74 4.36 -6.95 24.14
N LEU A 75 4.26 -7.36 22.88
CA LEU A 75 4.69 -8.69 22.43
C LEU A 75 6.18 -8.74 22.10
N PHE A 76 6.76 -7.67 21.55
CA PHE A 76 8.10 -7.69 20.96
C PHE A 76 9.07 -6.70 21.62
N GLY A 77 8.59 -5.77 22.45
CA GLY A 77 9.38 -4.70 23.05
C GLY A 77 10.10 -3.89 21.97
N LEU A 78 11.41 -3.68 22.16
CA LEU A 78 12.26 -2.95 21.22
C LEU A 78 12.78 -3.79 20.05
N ALA A 79 12.44 -5.09 19.98
CA ALA A 79 12.96 -5.96 18.93
C ALA A 79 12.20 -5.74 17.60
N PRO A 80 12.82 -5.18 16.55
CA PRO A 80 12.12 -4.83 15.31
C PRO A 80 11.62 -6.05 14.52
N ALA A 81 12.22 -7.23 14.73
CA ALA A 81 11.90 -8.44 13.99
C ALA A 81 10.41 -8.83 14.06
N GLY A 82 9.78 -8.67 15.22
CA GLY A 82 8.35 -8.99 15.41
C GLY A 82 7.44 -8.09 14.57
N TYR A 83 7.61 -6.78 14.67
CA TYR A 83 6.88 -5.78 13.88
C TYR A 83 7.03 -6.00 12.37
N LEU A 84 8.26 -6.26 11.92
CA LEU A 84 8.53 -6.51 10.51
C LEU A 84 7.91 -7.83 10.04
N ALA A 85 7.83 -8.85 10.89
CA ALA A 85 7.12 -10.09 10.57
C ALA A 85 5.60 -9.86 10.44
N VAL A 86 4.98 -9.06 11.33
CA VAL A 86 3.57 -8.68 11.21
C VAL A 86 3.31 -7.94 9.89
N ASN A 87 4.20 -7.03 9.49
CA ASN A 87 4.11 -6.37 8.19
C ASN A 87 4.13 -7.36 7.02
N LEU A 88 4.98 -8.39 7.06
CA LEU A 88 4.99 -9.44 6.02
C LEU A 88 3.69 -10.25 6.02
N VAL A 89 3.14 -10.61 7.20
CA VAL A 89 1.85 -11.30 7.31
C VAL A 89 0.73 -10.46 6.68
N LEU A 90 0.67 -9.17 7.01
CA LEU A 90 -0.32 -8.24 6.44
C LEU A 90 -0.16 -8.11 4.92
N HIS A 91 1.06 -8.07 4.40
CA HIS A 91 1.28 -8.05 2.96
C HIS A 91 0.74 -9.32 2.27
N GLY A 92 0.99 -10.50 2.83
CA GLY A 92 0.47 -11.76 2.30
C GLY A 92 -1.06 -11.83 2.38
N MET A 93 -1.67 -11.32 3.47
CA MET A 93 -3.12 -11.18 3.58
C MET A 93 -3.69 -10.24 2.51
N ASN A 94 -3.04 -9.10 2.27
CA ASN A 94 -3.42 -8.17 1.20
C ASN A 94 -3.38 -8.85 -0.18
N ALA A 95 -2.31 -9.59 -0.47
CA ALA A 95 -2.19 -10.35 -1.72
C ALA A 95 -3.30 -11.40 -1.88
N PHE A 96 -3.71 -12.04 -0.78
CA PHE A 96 -4.82 -12.98 -0.80
C PHE A 96 -6.17 -12.30 -1.06
N VAL A 97 -6.45 -11.15 -0.44
CA VAL A 97 -7.68 -10.41 -0.76
C VAL A 97 -7.66 -9.88 -2.20
N VAL A 98 -6.50 -9.49 -2.74
CA VAL A 98 -6.33 -9.21 -4.17
C VAL A 98 -6.73 -10.42 -5.03
N TYR A 99 -6.27 -11.62 -4.68
CA TYR A 99 -6.70 -12.84 -5.37
C TYR A 99 -8.22 -13.01 -5.34
N LEU A 100 -8.86 -12.85 -4.17
CA LEU A 100 -10.31 -12.98 -4.05
C LEU A 100 -11.07 -11.94 -4.88
N LEU A 101 -10.60 -10.68 -4.87
CA LEU A 101 -11.21 -9.58 -5.62
C LEU A 101 -11.05 -9.80 -7.14
N VAL A 102 -9.86 -10.18 -7.59
CA VAL A 102 -9.61 -10.44 -9.02
C VAL A 102 -10.35 -11.69 -9.49
N TYR A 103 -10.42 -12.74 -8.67
CA TYR A 103 -11.17 -13.96 -8.99
C TYR A 103 -12.68 -13.71 -9.10
N MET A 104 -13.22 -12.80 -8.28
CA MET A 104 -14.62 -12.37 -8.37
C MET A 104 -14.90 -11.57 -9.65
N LEU A 105 -13.98 -10.71 -10.09
CA LEU A 105 -14.17 -9.84 -11.27
C LEU A 105 -13.75 -10.51 -12.59
N PHE A 106 -12.87 -11.50 -12.55
CA PHE A 106 -12.42 -12.28 -13.69
C PHE A 106 -12.66 -13.77 -13.42
N PRO A 107 -13.50 -14.48 -14.20
CA PRO A 107 -13.73 -15.91 -14.04
C PRO A 107 -12.57 -16.75 -14.62
N ARG A 108 -11.32 -16.37 -14.31
CA ARG A 108 -10.08 -17.02 -14.76
C ARG A 108 -9.11 -17.14 -13.58
N GLU A 109 -9.14 -18.29 -12.92
CA GLU A 109 -8.32 -18.59 -11.75
C GLU A 109 -6.84 -18.26 -11.95
N ARG A 110 -6.25 -18.66 -13.09
CA ARG A 110 -4.83 -18.41 -13.40
C ARG A 110 -4.47 -16.92 -13.43
N LEU A 111 -5.40 -16.07 -13.86
CA LEU A 111 -5.21 -14.62 -13.90
C LEU A 111 -5.21 -14.07 -12.47
N ALA A 112 -6.18 -14.48 -11.65
CA ALA A 112 -6.22 -14.06 -10.24
C ALA A 112 -4.98 -14.53 -9.46
N MET A 113 -4.54 -15.77 -9.68
CA MET A 113 -3.32 -16.31 -9.06
C MET A 113 -2.07 -15.53 -9.51
N LEU A 114 -1.91 -15.25 -10.80
CA LEU A 114 -0.75 -14.53 -11.30
C LEU A 114 -0.77 -13.06 -10.82
N ALA A 115 -1.91 -12.38 -10.85
CA ALA A 115 -2.02 -10.99 -10.36
C ALA A 115 -1.66 -10.85 -8.87
N SER A 116 -2.19 -11.74 -8.03
CA SER A 116 -1.87 -11.76 -6.59
C SER A 116 -0.43 -12.16 -6.31
N LEU A 117 0.14 -13.10 -7.08
CA LEU A 117 1.55 -13.48 -6.96
C LEU A 117 2.49 -12.34 -7.35
N LEU A 118 2.20 -11.61 -8.43
CA LEU A 118 2.96 -10.42 -8.83
C LEU A 118 2.92 -9.36 -7.73
N PHE A 119 1.76 -9.11 -7.15
CA PHE A 119 1.60 -8.16 -6.06
C PHE A 119 2.35 -8.61 -4.79
N ALA A 120 2.28 -9.90 -4.44
CA ALA A 120 3.02 -10.51 -3.33
C ALA A 120 4.54 -10.46 -3.52
N LEU A 121 5.01 -10.45 -4.77
CA LEU A 121 6.42 -10.27 -5.15
C LEU A 121 6.79 -8.79 -5.36
N SER A 122 5.98 -7.89 -4.81
CA SER A 122 6.15 -6.45 -4.84
C SER A 122 6.25 -5.77 -6.20
N VAL A 123 5.73 -6.39 -7.26
CA VAL A 123 5.76 -5.81 -8.60
C VAL A 123 5.04 -4.46 -8.61
N GLY A 124 5.77 -3.39 -8.93
CA GLY A 124 5.29 -2.02 -9.02
C GLY A 124 5.34 -1.20 -7.71
N HIS A 125 5.46 -1.83 -6.55
CA HIS A 125 5.59 -1.13 -5.25
C HIS A 125 6.91 -1.37 -4.52
N TYR A 126 7.68 -2.37 -4.96
CA TYR A 126 9.06 -2.68 -4.53
C TYR A 126 9.26 -2.97 -3.04
N GLY A 127 8.17 -3.14 -2.28
CA GLY A 127 8.19 -3.64 -0.92
C GLY A 127 8.74 -2.69 0.14
N LYS A 128 9.00 -1.41 -0.20
CA LYS A 128 9.52 -0.39 0.75
C LYS A 128 8.67 -0.28 2.02
N ILE A 129 7.36 -0.43 1.87
CA ILE A 129 6.39 -0.35 2.97
C ILE A 129 6.60 -1.44 4.04
N MET A 130 7.21 -2.58 3.70
CA MET A 130 7.41 -3.68 4.64
C MET A 130 8.67 -3.49 5.51
N MET A 131 9.49 -2.48 5.22
CA MET A 131 10.86 -2.39 5.72
C MET A 131 11.02 -1.50 6.95
N SER A 132 9.96 -0.93 7.52
CA SER A 132 9.98 -0.09 8.73
C SER A 132 8.73 -0.36 9.57
N LEU A 133 8.78 -0.04 10.87
CA LEU A 133 7.63 -0.22 11.78
C LEU A 133 6.44 0.62 11.33
N ALA A 134 6.67 1.84 10.83
CA ALA A 134 5.64 2.68 10.23
C ALA A 134 4.94 2.05 9.00
N GLY A 135 5.46 0.94 8.48
CA GLY A 135 4.81 0.10 7.47
C GLY A 135 3.45 -0.47 7.91
N PHE A 136 3.25 -0.64 9.21
CA PHE A 136 2.05 -1.23 9.79
C PHE A 136 0.78 -0.46 9.39
N GLU A 137 0.79 0.87 9.53
CA GLU A 137 -0.34 1.74 9.18
C GLU A 137 -0.84 1.53 7.73
N PRO A 138 -0.03 1.78 6.69
CA PRO A 138 -0.51 1.67 5.32
C PRO A 138 -0.80 0.23 4.87
N LEU A 139 -0.16 -0.78 5.47
CA LEU A 139 -0.48 -2.20 5.22
C LEU A 139 -1.84 -2.59 5.79
N MET A 140 -2.13 -2.17 7.03
CA MET A 140 -3.42 -2.39 7.67
C MET A 140 -4.54 -1.62 6.97
N LEU A 141 -4.30 -0.36 6.58
CA LEU A 141 -5.24 0.41 5.77
C LEU A 141 -5.52 -0.24 4.42
N ALA A 142 -4.49 -0.78 3.75
CA ALA A 142 -4.69 -1.51 2.50
C ALA A 142 -5.51 -2.79 2.71
N PHE A 143 -5.33 -3.48 3.84
CA PHE A 143 -6.13 -4.65 4.18
C PHE A 143 -7.61 -4.29 4.33
N PHE A 144 -7.92 -3.29 5.15
CA PHE A 144 -9.29 -2.82 5.30
C PHE A 144 -9.87 -2.30 3.99
N TYR A 145 -9.09 -1.55 3.21
CA TYR A 145 -9.48 -1.06 1.88
C TYR A 145 -9.96 -2.20 0.97
N LEU A 146 -9.15 -3.26 0.87
CA LEU A 146 -9.44 -4.41 0.01
C LEU A 146 -10.61 -5.24 0.52
N VAL A 147 -10.70 -5.45 1.84
CA VAL A 147 -11.81 -6.20 2.45
C VAL A 147 -13.14 -5.46 2.31
N VAL A 148 -13.16 -4.13 2.51
CA VAL A 148 -14.35 -3.30 2.29
C VAL A 148 -14.85 -3.47 0.86
N LEU A 149 -13.97 -3.31 -0.13
CA LEU A 149 -14.33 -3.46 -1.53
C LEU A 149 -14.82 -4.86 -1.84
N TYR A 150 -14.11 -5.89 -1.38
CA TYR A 150 -14.51 -7.27 -1.57
C TYR A 150 -15.90 -7.54 -1.01
N CYS A 151 -16.16 -7.17 0.25
CA CYS A 151 -17.44 -7.36 0.91
C CYS A 151 -18.57 -6.60 0.21
N LEU A 152 -18.37 -5.34 -0.16
CA LEU A 152 -19.40 -4.51 -0.78
C LEU A 152 -19.70 -4.92 -2.23
N MET A 153 -18.68 -5.30 -3.01
CA MET A 153 -18.86 -5.86 -4.35
C MET A 153 -19.55 -7.23 -4.27
N ARG A 154 -19.15 -8.08 -3.32
CA ARG A 154 -19.78 -9.40 -3.12
C ARG A 154 -21.24 -9.28 -2.67
N ASN A 155 -21.54 -8.30 -1.80
CA ASN A 155 -22.90 -7.93 -1.43
C ASN A 155 -23.72 -7.53 -2.66
N ASP A 156 -23.12 -6.73 -3.54
CA ASP A 156 -23.78 -6.25 -4.74
C ASP A 156 -24.03 -7.41 -5.73
N PHE A 157 -23.10 -8.33 -5.93
CA PHE A 157 -23.28 -9.51 -6.79
C PHE A 157 -24.29 -10.54 -6.26
N HIS A 158 -24.21 -10.93 -4.98
CA HIS A 158 -24.96 -12.07 -4.47
C HIS A 158 -26.22 -11.70 -3.68
N HIS A 159 -26.29 -10.49 -3.13
CA HIS A 159 -27.36 -10.09 -2.21
C HIS A 159 -28.11 -8.83 -2.68
N GLY A 160 -27.97 -8.48 -3.96
CA GLY A 160 -28.67 -7.35 -4.55
C GLY A 160 -28.26 -5.98 -3.97
N GLY A 161 -27.19 -5.89 -3.19
CA GLY A 161 -26.77 -4.64 -2.54
C GLY A 161 -27.61 -4.26 -1.31
N ARG A 162 -28.33 -5.21 -0.71
CA ARG A 162 -29.16 -5.00 0.49
C ARG A 162 -28.33 -4.52 1.68
N LEU A 163 -28.90 -3.61 2.49
CA LEU A 163 -28.27 -3.07 3.70
C LEU A 163 -28.15 -4.08 4.84
N ARG A 164 -29.09 -5.02 4.95
CA ARG A 164 -29.09 -6.04 6.02
C ARG A 164 -28.32 -7.31 5.67
N SER A 165 -27.57 -7.29 4.56
CA SER A 165 -26.75 -8.43 4.16
C SER A 165 -25.53 -8.57 5.09
N PRO A 166 -25.11 -9.79 5.46
CA PRO A 166 -23.91 -9.99 6.27
C PRO A 166 -22.67 -9.38 5.60
N TRP A 167 -22.61 -9.37 4.27
CA TRP A 167 -21.51 -8.75 3.52
C TRP A 167 -21.51 -7.22 3.61
N TYR A 168 -22.69 -6.59 3.64
CA TYR A 168 -22.76 -5.15 3.85
C TYR A 168 -22.35 -4.79 5.27
N LEU A 169 -22.89 -5.49 6.27
CA LEU A 169 -22.57 -5.24 7.67
C LEU A 169 -21.09 -5.48 7.97
N CYS A 170 -20.49 -6.54 7.42
CA CYS A 170 -19.06 -6.77 7.50
C CYS A 170 -18.26 -5.65 6.82
N GLY A 171 -18.61 -5.27 5.58
CA GLY A 171 -17.96 -4.17 4.87
C GLY A 171 -18.08 -2.83 5.61
N LEU A 172 -19.22 -2.55 6.21
CA LEU A 172 -19.46 -1.36 7.04
C LEU A 172 -18.61 -1.39 8.31
N GLY A 173 -18.60 -2.51 9.04
CA GLY A 173 -17.78 -2.68 10.24
C GLY A 173 -16.28 -2.46 9.94
N VAL A 174 -15.77 -3.07 8.87
CA VAL A 174 -14.37 -2.87 8.44
C VAL A 174 -14.11 -1.44 7.97
N PHE A 175 -15.07 -0.77 7.33
CA PHE A 175 -14.94 0.64 6.95
C PHE A 175 -14.84 1.56 8.18
N LEU A 176 -15.60 1.28 9.24
CA LEU A 176 -15.50 2.00 10.51
C LEU A 176 -14.11 1.79 11.16
N LEU A 177 -13.60 0.55 11.17
CA LEU A 177 -12.25 0.24 11.68
C LEU A 177 -11.16 0.99 10.89
N ALA A 178 -11.30 1.07 9.56
CA ALA A 178 -10.41 1.86 8.74
C ALA A 178 -10.44 3.35 9.14
N GLY A 179 -11.63 3.91 9.41
CA GLY A 179 -11.81 5.29 9.87
C GLY A 179 -11.14 5.61 11.20
N LEU A 180 -11.02 4.60 12.07
CA LEU A 180 -10.28 4.68 13.33
C LEU A 180 -8.76 4.54 13.17
N THR A 181 -8.27 4.25 11.97
CA THR A 181 -6.83 4.14 11.65
C THR A 181 -6.29 5.37 10.94
N LYS A 182 -7.05 5.93 9.97
CA LYS A 182 -6.72 7.14 9.20
C LYS A 182 -8.02 7.61 8.51
N PRO A 183 -8.22 8.89 8.16
CA PRO A 183 -9.45 9.25 7.46
C PRO A 183 -9.44 8.50 6.14
N VAL A 184 -10.33 7.53 6.03
CA VAL A 184 -10.22 6.54 4.96
C VAL A 184 -10.51 7.24 3.66
N SER A 185 -9.55 7.05 2.77
CA SER A 185 -9.39 7.80 1.54
C SER A 185 -10.68 7.81 0.71
N PHE A 186 -11.02 8.99 0.17
CA PHE A 186 -11.95 9.17 -0.94
C PHE A 186 -11.69 8.19 -2.10
N SER A 187 -10.49 7.60 -2.19
CA SER A 187 -10.18 6.54 -3.14
C SER A 187 -10.94 5.22 -2.93
N ILE A 188 -11.37 4.83 -1.71
CA ILE A 188 -12.28 3.66 -1.55
C ILE A 188 -13.61 3.96 -2.24
N LEU A 189 -14.18 5.12 -1.90
CA LEU A 189 -15.45 5.57 -2.43
C LEU A 189 -15.38 5.73 -3.95
N GLY A 190 -14.30 6.33 -4.46
CA GLY A 190 -14.00 6.41 -5.89
C GLY A 190 -13.93 5.04 -6.55
N SER A 191 -13.25 4.06 -5.96
CA SER A 191 -13.20 2.69 -6.48
C SER A 191 -14.56 2.00 -6.46
N LEU A 192 -15.40 2.21 -5.43
CA LEU A 192 -16.77 1.69 -5.41
C LEU A 192 -17.63 2.32 -6.52
N VAL A 193 -17.54 3.63 -6.73
CA VAL A 193 -18.25 4.34 -7.81
C VAL A 193 -17.77 3.80 -9.17
N ALA A 194 -16.45 3.66 -9.37
CA ALA A 194 -15.88 3.13 -10.61
C ALA A 194 -16.36 1.69 -10.88
N TYR A 195 -16.37 0.83 -9.87
CA TYR A 195 -16.94 -0.52 -9.97
C TYR A 195 -18.42 -0.47 -10.39
N ARG A 196 -19.23 0.34 -9.70
CA ARG A 196 -20.66 0.47 -9.98
C ARG A 196 -20.94 0.97 -11.40
N TYR A 197 -20.09 1.87 -11.91
CA TYR A 197 -20.16 2.42 -13.25
C TYR A 197 -19.81 1.38 -14.31
N PHE A 198 -18.63 0.74 -14.21
CA PHE A 198 -18.18 -0.20 -15.24
C PHE A 198 -18.96 -1.52 -15.28
N PHE A 199 -19.57 -1.92 -14.16
CA PHE A 199 -20.38 -3.14 -14.04
C PHE A 199 -21.89 -2.87 -13.98
N TYR A 200 -22.36 -1.68 -14.41
CA TYR A 200 -23.77 -1.27 -14.29
C TYR A 200 -24.76 -2.27 -14.89
N LYS A 201 -24.48 -2.83 -16.07
CA LYS A 201 -25.40 -3.75 -16.77
C LYS A 201 -25.50 -5.10 -16.06
N GLU A 202 -24.40 -5.68 -15.59
CA GLU A 202 -24.37 -6.95 -14.84
C GLU A 202 -25.01 -6.83 -13.48
N ARG A 203 -25.00 -5.61 -12.96
CA ARG A 203 -25.72 -5.27 -11.75
C ARG A 203 -27.21 -5.05 -12.01
N GLY A 204 -27.73 -5.30 -13.22
CA GLY A 204 -29.15 -5.13 -13.53
C GLY A 204 -29.62 -3.67 -13.54
N GLY A 205 -28.73 -2.72 -13.87
CA GLY A 205 -29.08 -1.30 -13.95
C GLY A 205 -29.30 -0.62 -12.60
N ARG A 206 -28.79 -1.19 -11.51
CA ARG A 206 -28.88 -0.58 -10.18
C ARG A 206 -28.14 0.75 -10.10
N ALA A 207 -28.71 1.68 -9.34
CA ALA A 207 -28.17 3.02 -9.12
C ALA A 207 -26.65 3.02 -8.80
N LEU A 208 -25.98 4.07 -9.27
CA LEU A 208 -24.55 4.31 -9.01
C LEU A 208 -24.32 4.78 -7.57
N LEU A 209 -25.25 5.55 -7.00
CA LEU A 209 -25.20 6.08 -5.65
C LEU A 209 -26.41 5.60 -4.82
N PRO A 210 -26.52 4.31 -4.49
CA PRO A 210 -27.59 3.85 -3.60
C PRO A 210 -27.36 4.36 -2.17
N GLY A 211 -28.41 4.32 -1.34
CA GLY A 211 -28.33 4.72 0.08
C GLY A 211 -27.19 4.02 0.85
N SER A 212 -26.84 2.79 0.48
CA SER A 212 -25.71 2.06 1.06
C SER A 212 -24.35 2.73 0.85
N LEU A 213 -24.16 3.42 -0.27
CA LEU A 213 -22.95 4.18 -0.56
C LEU A 213 -23.02 5.59 0.03
N VAL A 214 -24.21 6.20 0.08
CA VAL A 214 -24.43 7.49 0.76
C VAL A 214 -24.07 7.40 2.26
N ILE A 215 -24.44 6.31 2.92
CA ILE A 215 -24.04 6.04 4.32
C ILE A 215 -22.51 6.03 4.46
N LEU A 216 -21.80 5.36 3.56
CA LEU A 216 -20.33 5.30 3.60
C LEU A 216 -19.68 6.66 3.31
N ILE A 217 -20.27 7.45 2.39
CA ILE A 217 -19.82 8.82 2.12
C ILE A 217 -20.01 9.69 3.38
N ALA A 218 -21.19 9.64 4.00
CA ALA A 218 -21.50 10.41 5.20
C ALA A 218 -20.55 10.03 6.36
N LEU A 219 -20.31 8.73 6.58
CA LEU A 219 -19.36 8.26 7.57
C LEU A 219 -17.92 8.66 7.24
N GLY A 220 -17.51 8.60 5.97
CA GLY A 220 -16.19 9.05 5.52
C GLY A 220 -15.97 10.54 5.79
N VAL A 221 -16.97 11.37 5.49
CA VAL A 221 -16.96 12.81 5.81
C VAL A 221 -16.91 13.02 7.32
N LEU A 222 -17.71 12.29 8.09
CA LEU A 222 -17.70 12.37 9.55
C LEU A 222 -16.33 12.05 10.13
N PHE A 223 -15.68 10.96 9.69
CA PHE A 223 -14.31 10.63 10.13
C PHE A 223 -13.29 11.69 9.72
N TYR A 224 -13.40 12.23 8.50
CA TYR A 224 -12.52 13.31 8.05
C TYR A 224 -12.67 14.56 8.93
N VAL A 225 -13.90 14.98 9.23
CA VAL A 225 -14.16 16.12 10.11
C VAL A 225 -13.69 15.84 11.54
N ALA A 226 -14.01 14.67 12.10
CA ALA A 226 -13.61 14.29 13.45
C ALA A 226 -12.08 14.30 13.60
N GLN A 227 -11.35 13.73 12.62
CA GLN A 227 -9.88 13.75 12.65
C GLN A 227 -9.29 15.13 12.37
N ARG A 228 -10.00 16.04 11.69
CA ARG A 228 -9.53 17.42 11.56
C ARG A 228 -9.59 18.17 12.89
N ILE A 229 -10.53 17.81 13.77
CA ILE A 229 -10.73 18.46 15.06
C ILE A 229 -9.83 17.82 16.13
N TRP A 230 -9.68 16.48 16.12
CA TRP A 230 -9.01 15.70 17.20
C TRP A 230 -7.69 15.04 16.75
N GLY A 231 -7.48 14.89 15.45
CA GLY A 231 -6.30 14.20 14.95
C GLY A 231 -5.08 15.12 14.86
N TYR A 232 -3.90 14.55 15.08
CA TYR A 232 -2.64 15.22 14.79
C TYR A 232 -2.65 15.70 13.33
N GLN A 233 -2.54 17.02 13.16
CA GLN A 233 -2.37 17.63 11.86
C GLN A 233 -0.87 17.60 11.57
N ASP A 234 -0.41 16.76 10.64
CA ASP A 234 0.97 16.82 10.12
C ASP A 234 1.13 18.23 9.52
N PRO A 235 1.88 19.14 10.16
CA PRO A 235 2.04 20.49 9.65
C PRO A 235 2.75 20.38 8.28
N ASP A 236 2.16 20.97 7.25
CA ASP A 236 2.88 21.39 6.05
C ASP A 236 3.50 20.32 5.13
N ARG A 237 2.74 19.28 4.76
CA ARG A 237 3.08 18.45 3.58
C ARG A 237 2.14 18.59 2.39
N PHE A 238 1.06 19.35 2.54
CA PHE A 238 0.22 19.74 1.43
C PHE A 238 0.78 21.03 0.85
N VAL A 239 1.52 20.89 -0.26
CA VAL A 239 2.00 22.02 -1.07
C VAL A 239 2.95 22.93 -0.26
N THR A 240 4.24 22.97 -0.65
CA THR A 240 5.21 23.95 -0.10
C THR A 240 4.55 25.32 0.05
N GLU A 241 4.63 25.92 1.24
CA GLU A 241 4.17 27.29 1.48
C GLU A 241 4.61 28.20 0.32
N GLY A 242 3.67 28.96 -0.25
CA GLY A 242 3.94 29.87 -1.37
C GLY A 242 3.66 29.33 -2.79
N VAL A 243 3.13 28.12 -2.96
CA VAL A 243 2.70 27.61 -4.28
C VAL A 243 1.23 27.95 -4.54
N SER A 244 0.94 28.55 -5.69
CA SER A 244 -0.44 28.92 -6.08
C SER A 244 -1.29 27.69 -6.45
N ALA A 245 -2.62 27.80 -6.34
CA ALA A 245 -3.53 26.69 -6.68
C ALA A 245 -3.32 26.12 -8.10
N PRO A 246 -3.10 26.93 -9.16
CA PRO A 246 -2.79 26.42 -10.50
C PRO A 246 -1.48 25.62 -10.55
N GLN A 247 -0.45 26.06 -9.82
CA GLN A 247 0.82 25.35 -9.73
C GLN A 247 0.67 24.01 -9.01
N ALA A 248 -0.12 23.96 -7.93
CA ALA A 248 -0.42 22.72 -7.22
C ALA A 248 -1.14 21.69 -8.13
N VAL A 249 -2.13 22.13 -8.92
CA VAL A 249 -2.81 21.28 -9.91
C VAL A 249 -1.83 20.76 -10.96
N TRP A 250 -0.96 21.62 -11.47
CA TRP A 250 0.06 21.26 -12.46
C TRP A 250 1.08 20.25 -11.90
N TYR A 251 1.55 20.45 -10.67
CA TYR A 251 2.44 19.51 -9.99
C TYR A 251 1.73 18.18 -9.71
N GLY A 252 0.46 18.20 -9.29
CA GLY A 252 -0.36 17.01 -9.13
C GLY A 252 -0.44 16.19 -10.42
N PHE A 253 -0.79 16.83 -11.53
CA PHE A 253 -0.85 16.19 -12.84
C PHE A 253 0.50 15.56 -13.24
N LYS A 254 1.60 16.31 -13.10
CA LYS A 254 2.96 15.76 -13.34
C LYS A 254 3.29 14.59 -12.42
N ASN A 255 2.88 14.65 -11.16
CA ASN A 255 3.17 13.63 -10.17
C ASN A 255 2.43 12.31 -10.47
N ILE A 256 1.25 12.33 -11.08
CA ILE A 256 0.58 11.11 -11.60
C ILE A 256 1.57 10.32 -12.47
N PHE A 257 2.10 10.96 -13.51
CA PHE A 257 3.01 10.28 -14.44
C PHE A 257 4.34 9.93 -13.77
N ARG A 258 4.86 10.74 -12.85
CA ARG A 258 6.07 10.38 -12.10
C ARG A 258 5.86 9.09 -11.28
N TYR A 259 4.74 8.96 -10.58
CA TYR A 259 4.40 7.74 -9.84
C TYR A 259 4.23 6.53 -10.77
N LEU A 260 3.47 6.67 -11.86
CA LEU A 260 3.26 5.57 -12.81
C LEU A 260 4.55 5.16 -13.52
N ASN A 261 5.44 6.10 -13.84
CA ASN A 261 6.76 5.78 -14.36
C ASN A 261 7.59 5.00 -13.37
N LEU A 262 7.57 5.37 -12.08
CA LEU A 262 8.32 4.63 -11.05
C LEU A 262 7.79 3.21 -10.87
N MET A 263 6.48 3.01 -11.06
CA MET A 263 5.87 1.68 -11.01
C MET A 263 6.38 0.75 -12.13
N LEU A 264 6.68 1.28 -13.33
CA LEU A 264 7.21 0.49 -14.45
C LEU A 264 8.75 0.49 -14.50
N PHE A 265 9.38 1.60 -14.10
CA PHE A 265 10.79 1.88 -14.27
C PHE A 265 11.33 2.68 -13.06
N PRO A 266 11.78 1.99 -12.00
CA PRO A 266 12.11 2.58 -10.71
C PRO A 266 13.50 3.23 -10.67
N LEU A 267 13.91 3.90 -11.75
CA LEU A 267 15.15 4.69 -11.72
C LEU A 267 14.88 6.05 -11.10
N GLN A 268 15.65 6.45 -10.09
CA GLN A 268 15.64 7.78 -9.48
C GLN A 268 17.05 8.33 -9.38
N ILE A 269 17.16 9.66 -9.27
CA ILE A 269 18.46 10.33 -9.16
C ILE A 269 18.98 10.03 -7.76
N SER A 270 20.23 9.61 -7.66
CA SER A 270 20.93 9.42 -6.39
C SER A 270 22.14 10.33 -6.34
N THR A 271 22.47 10.86 -5.16
CA THR A 271 23.67 11.68 -4.93
C THR A 271 24.96 10.96 -5.35
N MET A 272 25.02 9.63 -5.21
CA MET A 272 26.13 8.79 -5.70
C MET A 272 26.30 8.82 -7.23
N LEU A 273 25.24 9.13 -7.97
CA LEU A 273 25.28 9.21 -9.43
C LEU A 273 25.68 10.61 -9.88
N GLU A 274 25.32 11.64 -9.11
CA GLU A 274 25.76 13.03 -9.35
C GLU A 274 27.28 13.19 -9.19
N SER A 275 27.94 12.30 -8.44
CA SER A 275 29.40 12.23 -8.31
C SER A 275 30.05 11.17 -9.22
N SER A 276 29.27 10.43 -10.01
CA SER A 276 29.78 9.32 -10.85
C SER A 276 30.50 9.79 -12.13
N HIS A 277 31.18 8.86 -12.79
CA HIS A 277 31.92 9.10 -14.05
C HIS A 277 30.99 9.67 -15.16
N PRO A 278 31.45 10.62 -16.00
CA PRO A 278 30.63 11.26 -17.04
C PRO A 278 29.88 10.30 -17.97
N ILE A 279 30.50 9.16 -18.33
CA ILE A 279 29.87 8.12 -19.17
C ILE A 279 28.63 7.51 -18.47
N LEU A 280 28.70 7.28 -17.16
CA LEU A 280 27.56 6.75 -16.39
C LEU A 280 26.43 7.78 -16.30
N ARG A 281 26.78 9.07 -16.20
CA ARG A 281 25.79 10.17 -16.26
C ARG A 281 25.12 10.22 -17.63
N PHE A 282 25.90 10.13 -18.71
CA PHE A 282 25.38 10.10 -20.08
C PHE A 282 24.42 8.93 -20.32
N ILE A 283 24.79 7.70 -19.94
CA ILE A 283 23.90 6.54 -20.03
C ILE A 283 22.63 6.77 -19.20
N TYR A 284 22.76 7.39 -18.03
CA TYR A 284 21.63 7.69 -17.18
C TYR A 284 20.74 8.84 -17.71
N GLU A 285 21.23 9.74 -18.57
CA GLU A 285 20.41 10.77 -19.22
C GLU A 285 19.36 10.19 -20.15
N TRP A 286 19.61 9.01 -20.75
CA TRP A 286 18.62 8.25 -21.51
C TRP A 286 17.36 7.91 -20.70
N ARG A 287 17.41 7.98 -19.35
CA ARG A 287 16.22 7.85 -18.50
C ARG A 287 15.11 8.82 -18.89
N VAL A 288 15.45 10.01 -19.38
CA VAL A 288 14.46 11.03 -19.73
C VAL A 288 13.66 10.55 -20.94
N LEU A 289 14.36 10.08 -21.99
CA LEU A 289 13.72 9.48 -23.15
C LEU A 289 12.90 8.24 -22.78
N VAL A 290 13.48 7.33 -21.99
CA VAL A 290 12.77 6.12 -21.53
C VAL A 290 11.51 6.47 -20.76
N ARG A 291 11.57 7.42 -19.81
CA ARG A 291 10.39 7.88 -19.06
C ARG A 291 9.35 8.55 -19.96
N SER A 292 9.77 9.33 -20.95
CA SER A 292 8.82 9.94 -21.91
C SER A 292 8.11 8.88 -22.74
N LEU A 293 8.84 7.87 -23.25
CA LEU A 293 8.27 6.75 -23.99
C LEU A 293 7.36 5.88 -23.11
N VAL A 294 7.76 5.61 -21.86
CA VAL A 294 6.94 4.89 -20.88
C VAL A 294 5.68 5.67 -20.55
N SER A 295 5.77 7.00 -20.37
CA SER A 295 4.59 7.87 -20.16
C SER A 295 3.63 7.80 -21.33
N LEU A 296 4.15 7.90 -22.57
CA LEU A 296 3.34 7.79 -23.77
C LEU A 296 2.69 6.40 -23.87
N GLY A 297 3.43 5.34 -23.52
CA GLY A 297 2.91 3.99 -23.43
C GLY A 297 1.79 3.85 -22.40
N ILE A 298 1.94 4.45 -21.21
CA ILE A 298 0.91 4.48 -20.16
C ILE A 298 -0.34 5.21 -20.64
N ILE A 299 -0.18 6.38 -21.29
CA ILE A 299 -1.29 7.17 -21.82
C ILE A 299 -2.03 6.36 -22.90
N SER A 300 -1.28 5.83 -23.87
CA SER A 300 -1.81 5.02 -24.96
C SER A 300 -2.56 3.80 -24.41
N PHE A 301 -1.91 3.01 -23.56
CA PHE A 301 -2.53 1.83 -22.95
C PHE A 301 -3.78 2.19 -22.15
N SER A 302 -3.74 3.26 -21.36
CA SER A 302 -4.89 3.67 -20.55
C SER A 302 -6.05 4.14 -21.42
N PHE A 303 -5.78 4.90 -22.49
CA PHE A 303 -6.78 5.34 -23.45
C PHE A 303 -7.41 4.14 -24.16
N PHE A 304 -6.61 3.29 -24.84
CA PHE A 304 -7.12 2.13 -25.56
C PHE A 304 -7.78 1.12 -24.63
N GLY A 305 -7.25 0.93 -23.42
CA GLY A 305 -7.82 0.05 -22.41
C GLY A 305 -9.15 0.55 -21.85
N LEU A 306 -9.34 1.86 -21.69
CA LEU A 306 -10.62 2.45 -21.27
C LEU A 306 -11.67 2.40 -22.39
N VAL A 307 -11.27 2.63 -23.64
CA VAL A 307 -12.18 2.66 -24.79
C VAL A 307 -12.56 1.25 -25.25
N PHE A 308 -11.58 0.36 -25.40
CA PHE A 308 -11.74 -0.96 -26.02
C PHE A 308 -11.61 -2.13 -25.04
N GLY A 309 -11.07 -1.92 -23.84
CA GLY A 309 -10.89 -2.99 -22.86
C GLY A 309 -12.20 -3.53 -22.31
N GLY A 310 -12.15 -4.74 -21.74
CA GLY A 310 -13.27 -5.30 -20.98
C GLY A 310 -13.53 -4.53 -19.69
N ARG A 311 -14.73 -4.65 -19.11
CA ARG A 311 -15.19 -3.89 -17.94
C ARG A 311 -14.21 -3.97 -16.75
N ALA A 312 -13.70 -5.16 -16.48
CA ALA A 312 -12.71 -5.38 -15.43
C ALA A 312 -11.36 -4.69 -15.73
N VAL A 313 -10.90 -4.68 -16.99
CA VAL A 313 -9.68 -3.95 -17.39
C VAL A 313 -9.89 -2.44 -17.21
N ARG A 314 -11.03 -1.89 -17.64
CA ARG A 314 -11.38 -0.48 -17.43
C ARG A 314 -11.40 -0.11 -15.95
N PHE A 315 -11.98 -0.97 -15.13
CA PHE A 315 -12.01 -0.81 -13.68
C PHE A 315 -10.60 -0.75 -13.07
N PHE A 316 -9.69 -1.66 -13.44
CA PHE A 316 -8.32 -1.66 -12.89
C PHE A 316 -7.42 -0.55 -13.46
N ILE A 317 -7.71 -0.04 -14.66
CA ILE A 317 -7.10 1.21 -15.15
C ILE A 317 -7.58 2.38 -14.28
N ALA A 318 -8.89 2.54 -14.11
CA ALA A 318 -9.46 3.60 -13.27
C ALA A 318 -8.97 3.51 -11.82
N TRP A 319 -8.91 2.30 -11.25
CA TRP A 319 -8.33 2.02 -9.94
C TRP A 319 -6.94 2.61 -9.78
N THR A 320 -6.07 2.38 -10.77
CA THR A 320 -4.67 2.84 -10.74
C THR A 320 -4.63 4.36 -10.58
N TYR A 321 -5.45 5.09 -11.33
CA TYR A 321 -5.53 6.56 -11.22
C TYR A 321 -6.20 7.01 -9.92
N ILE A 322 -7.32 6.40 -9.53
CA ILE A 322 -8.07 6.73 -8.30
C ILE A 322 -7.22 6.56 -7.05
N THR A 323 -6.39 5.52 -7.01
CA THR A 323 -5.53 5.22 -5.86
C THR A 323 -4.25 6.04 -5.83
N VAL A 324 -3.72 6.47 -6.99
CA VAL A 324 -2.57 7.39 -7.04
C VAL A 324 -2.97 8.84 -6.74
N LEU A 325 -4.15 9.27 -7.18
CA LEU A 325 -4.58 10.68 -7.17
C LEU A 325 -4.38 11.39 -5.81
N PRO A 326 -4.77 10.82 -4.66
CA PRO A 326 -4.58 11.47 -3.35
C PRO A 326 -3.11 11.78 -3.04
N PHE A 327 -2.19 11.00 -3.60
CA PHE A 327 -0.76 11.10 -3.31
C PHE A 327 -0.02 12.09 -4.23
N THR A 328 -0.70 12.61 -5.24
CA THR A 328 -0.11 13.51 -6.25
C THR A 328 0.14 14.91 -5.72
N ILE A 329 -0.60 15.30 -4.68
CA ILE A 329 -0.55 16.63 -4.06
C ILE A 329 0.61 16.72 -3.05
N PHE A 330 1.15 15.58 -2.59
CA PHE A 330 2.29 15.57 -1.67
C PHE A 330 3.60 15.83 -2.39
N THR A 331 4.30 16.88 -1.96
CA THR A 331 5.67 17.20 -2.36
C THR A 331 6.60 16.99 -1.17
N GLY A 332 6.94 15.73 -0.88
CA GLY A 332 7.91 15.39 0.17
C GLY A 332 9.37 15.62 -0.28
N PRO A 333 10.33 15.72 0.67
CA PRO A 333 11.72 16.00 0.37
C PRO A 333 12.32 14.95 -0.59
N LEU A 334 13.36 15.38 -1.31
CA LEU A 334 14.08 14.74 -2.44
C LEU A 334 14.50 13.27 -2.25
N ASP A 335 14.29 12.69 -1.08
CA ASP A 335 14.63 11.33 -0.73
C ASP A 335 13.57 10.35 -1.25
N TRP A 336 13.79 9.89 -2.47
CA TRP A 336 12.99 8.89 -3.16
C TRP A 336 11.50 9.18 -3.16
N LEU A 337 11.00 9.82 -4.23
CA LEU A 337 9.57 9.96 -4.54
C LEU A 337 8.83 8.72 -4.04
N ASN A 338 7.93 8.91 -3.08
CA ASN A 338 7.70 7.95 -2.02
C ASN A 338 6.93 6.72 -2.53
N ILE A 339 7.68 5.74 -3.07
CA ILE A 339 7.14 4.51 -3.68
C ILE A 339 6.21 3.72 -2.73
N LYS A 340 6.19 4.04 -1.43
CA LYS A 340 5.19 3.52 -0.49
C LYS A 340 3.75 3.83 -0.92
N TYR A 341 3.52 4.94 -1.64
CA TYR A 341 2.20 5.30 -2.16
C TYR A 341 1.77 4.48 -3.38
N LEU A 342 2.69 3.74 -4.02
CA LEU A 342 2.37 2.86 -5.14
C LEU A 342 1.74 1.53 -4.70
N TYR A 343 1.66 1.24 -3.39
CA TYR A 343 1.21 -0.05 -2.89
C TYR A 343 -0.18 -0.42 -3.44
N LEU A 344 -1.25 0.35 -3.16
CA LEU A 344 -2.58 0.06 -3.70
C LEU A 344 -2.66 0.23 -5.22
N ALA A 345 -1.93 1.20 -5.79
CA ALA A 345 -1.94 1.46 -7.23
C ALA A 345 -1.37 0.29 -8.04
N SER A 346 -0.34 -0.37 -7.51
CA SER A 346 0.33 -1.51 -8.15
C SER A 346 -0.59 -2.71 -8.38
N ILE A 347 -1.72 -2.80 -7.67
CA ILE A 347 -2.73 -3.85 -7.89
C ILE A 347 -3.28 -3.75 -9.32
N GLY A 348 -3.63 -2.54 -9.77
CA GLY A 348 -4.12 -2.33 -11.14
C GLY A 348 -3.07 -2.74 -12.17
N PHE A 349 -1.81 -2.39 -11.94
CA PHE A 349 -0.69 -2.81 -12.78
C PHE A 349 -0.49 -4.33 -12.80
N CYS A 350 -0.51 -5.00 -11.65
CA CYS A 350 -0.38 -6.46 -11.55
C CYS A 350 -1.51 -7.18 -12.28
N VAL A 351 -2.75 -6.69 -12.17
CA VAL A 351 -3.90 -7.25 -12.88
C VAL A 351 -3.80 -7.04 -14.38
N ILE A 352 -3.43 -5.85 -14.83
CA ILE A 352 -3.23 -5.53 -16.25
C ILE A 352 -2.15 -6.46 -16.83
N LEU A 353 -0.98 -6.52 -16.19
CA LEU A 353 0.13 -7.37 -16.61
C LEU A 353 -0.29 -8.85 -16.65
N SER A 354 -0.97 -9.33 -15.61
CA SER A 354 -1.49 -10.69 -15.59
C SER A 354 -2.52 -10.96 -16.69
N SER A 355 -3.41 -10.01 -16.97
CA SER A 355 -4.45 -10.16 -18.00
C SER A 355 -3.84 -10.23 -19.41
N GLY A 356 -2.86 -9.38 -19.69
CA GLY A 356 -2.09 -9.38 -20.94
C GLY A 356 -1.31 -10.69 -21.09
N THR A 357 -0.57 -11.11 -20.07
CA THR A 357 0.16 -12.38 -20.08
C THR A 357 -0.77 -13.57 -20.35
N VAL A 358 -1.83 -13.74 -19.56
CA VAL A 358 -2.74 -14.89 -19.73
C VAL A 358 -3.47 -14.85 -21.07
N GLY A 359 -3.84 -13.66 -21.56
CA GLY A 359 -4.42 -13.46 -22.89
C GLY A 359 -3.47 -13.91 -24.01
N CYS A 360 -2.23 -13.43 -24.01
CA CYS A 360 -1.21 -13.79 -24.99
C CYS A 360 -0.83 -15.27 -24.93
N VAL A 361 -0.72 -15.87 -23.74
CA VAL A 361 -0.49 -17.33 -23.59
C VAL A 361 -1.64 -18.11 -24.23
N GLY A 362 -2.88 -17.63 -24.08
CA GLY A 362 -4.06 -18.22 -24.72
C GLY A 362 -4.00 -18.18 -26.24
N LEU A 363 -3.62 -17.04 -26.82
CA LEU A 363 -3.47 -16.87 -28.28
C LEU A 363 -2.37 -17.78 -28.86
N LEU A 364 -1.28 -17.97 -28.13
CA LEU A 364 -0.14 -18.78 -28.57
C LEU A 364 -0.24 -20.25 -28.17
N ARG A 365 -1.40 -20.72 -27.69
CA ARG A 365 -1.58 -22.06 -27.11
C ARG A 365 -1.15 -23.22 -28.03
N ASN A 366 -1.30 -23.04 -29.35
CA ASN A 366 -0.97 -24.05 -30.36
C ASN A 366 0.54 -24.16 -30.62
N HIS A 367 1.36 -23.22 -30.13
CA HIS A 367 2.80 -23.22 -30.32
C HIS A 367 3.51 -23.69 -29.03
N ARG A 368 4.26 -24.80 -29.13
CA ARG A 368 4.85 -25.51 -27.96
C ARG A 368 5.70 -24.60 -27.06
N TRP A 369 6.62 -23.82 -27.66
CA TRP A 369 7.54 -22.93 -26.95
C TRP A 369 7.07 -21.47 -26.90
N ARG A 370 6.48 -20.96 -28.00
CA ARG A 370 6.05 -19.55 -28.08
C ARG A 370 4.96 -19.20 -27.06
N ARG A 371 4.16 -20.17 -26.61
CA ARG A 371 3.18 -19.97 -25.52
C ARG A 371 3.81 -19.53 -24.19
N LEU A 372 5.12 -19.75 -24.00
CA LEU A 372 5.83 -19.34 -22.78
C LEU A 372 6.41 -17.92 -22.89
N ALA A 373 6.58 -17.38 -24.10
CA ALA A 373 7.17 -16.06 -24.31
C ALA A 373 6.46 -14.94 -23.51
N PRO A 374 5.11 -14.90 -23.38
CA PRO A 374 4.45 -13.87 -22.60
C PRO A 374 4.74 -13.91 -21.09
N LEU A 375 5.31 -15.00 -20.56
CA LEU A 375 5.73 -15.11 -19.16
C LEU A 375 7.07 -14.41 -18.89
N ALA A 376 7.83 -14.06 -19.94
CA ALA A 376 9.09 -13.33 -19.78
C ALA A 376 8.87 -11.93 -19.17
N ALA A 377 7.78 -11.24 -19.54
CA ALA A 377 7.46 -9.92 -19.02
C ALA A 377 7.19 -9.92 -17.49
N PRO A 378 6.26 -10.71 -16.94
CA PRO A 378 6.06 -10.78 -15.49
C PRO A 378 7.31 -11.26 -14.76
N LEU A 379 8.07 -12.21 -15.33
CA LEU A 379 9.33 -12.66 -14.73
C LEU A 379 10.35 -11.51 -14.65
N LEU A 380 10.50 -10.71 -15.69
CA LEU A 380 11.37 -9.53 -15.70
C LEU A 380 10.97 -8.54 -14.61
N PHE A 381 9.67 -8.24 -14.46
CA PHE A 381 9.19 -7.35 -13.41
C PHE A 381 9.43 -7.91 -12.00
N VAL A 382 9.30 -9.22 -11.80
CA VAL A 382 9.67 -9.87 -10.53
C VAL A 382 11.16 -9.73 -10.25
N LEU A 383 12.02 -9.93 -11.26
CA LEU A 383 13.47 -9.76 -11.11
C LEU A 383 13.85 -8.32 -10.77
N ILE A 384 13.24 -7.34 -11.45
CA ILE A 384 13.43 -5.91 -11.15
C ILE A 384 12.97 -5.63 -9.72
N SER A 385 11.77 -6.10 -9.34
CA SER A 385 11.20 -5.90 -8.01
C SER A 385 12.13 -6.42 -6.91
N ASN A 386 12.57 -7.68 -7.03
CA ASN A 386 13.46 -8.32 -6.05
C ASN A 386 14.84 -7.65 -6.00
N THR A 387 15.35 -7.17 -7.14
CA THR A 387 16.62 -6.42 -7.19
C THR A 387 16.50 -5.10 -6.43
N VAL A 388 15.45 -4.32 -6.71
CA VAL A 388 15.20 -3.05 -6.02
C VAL A 388 14.97 -3.27 -4.53
N ALA A 389 14.17 -4.25 -4.14
CA ALA A 389 13.93 -4.59 -2.74
C ALA A 389 15.23 -4.99 -2.03
N THR A 390 16.09 -5.79 -2.66
CA THR A 390 17.39 -6.15 -2.08
C THR A 390 18.31 -4.94 -1.90
N ARG A 391 18.33 -4.03 -2.88
CA ARG A 391 19.11 -2.78 -2.80
C ARG A 391 18.58 -1.85 -1.71
N LEU A 392 17.26 -1.75 -1.56
CA LEU A 392 16.60 -1.03 -0.48
C LEU A 392 16.96 -1.58 0.90
N ILE A 393 16.91 -2.90 1.08
CA ILE A 393 17.31 -3.56 2.34
C ILE A 393 18.76 -3.22 2.67
N ALA A 394 19.66 -3.28 1.68
CA ALA A 394 21.06 -2.92 1.88
C ALA A 394 21.24 -1.44 2.25
N GLN A 395 20.52 -0.55 1.56
CA GLN A 395 20.53 0.89 1.84
C GLN A 395 20.02 1.20 3.25
N ASN A 396 18.93 0.58 3.68
CA ASN A 396 18.35 0.77 5.01
C ASN A 396 19.28 0.24 6.11
N ARG A 397 19.94 -0.91 5.87
CA ARG A 397 20.97 -1.44 6.78
C ARG A 397 22.18 -0.51 6.89
N HIS A 398 22.54 0.20 5.82
CA HIS A 398 23.58 1.24 5.87
C HIS A 398 23.10 2.47 6.65
N ARG A 399 21.87 2.94 6.38
CA ARG A 399 21.26 4.08 7.11
C ARG A 399 21.20 3.82 8.61
N ALA A 400 20.83 2.62 9.02
CA ALA A 400 20.80 2.22 10.43
C ALA A 400 22.15 2.39 11.16
N LYS A 401 23.27 2.31 10.44
CA LYS A 401 24.61 2.48 11.00
C LYS A 401 25.10 3.92 11.01
N SER A 402 24.34 4.86 10.44
CA SER A 402 24.71 6.26 10.32
C SER A 402 24.83 6.94 11.70
N PRO A 403 25.67 7.98 11.85
CA PRO A 403 25.78 8.72 13.11
C PRO A 403 24.43 9.28 13.59
N ALA A 404 23.61 9.79 12.65
CA ALA A 404 22.27 10.29 12.96
C ALA A 404 21.36 9.21 13.54
N THR A 405 21.37 7.99 12.97
CA THR A 405 20.56 6.90 13.50
C THR A 405 21.08 6.37 14.83
N ARG A 406 22.40 6.36 15.05
CA ARG A 406 22.96 6.00 16.37
C ARG A 406 22.54 6.99 17.45
N GLU A 407 22.47 8.27 17.12
CA GLU A 407 21.99 9.30 18.04
C GLU A 407 20.52 9.07 18.39
N LEU A 408 19.67 8.70 17.42
CA LEU A 408 18.27 8.34 17.69
C LEU A 408 18.14 7.13 18.64
N HIS A 409 19.01 6.11 18.51
CA HIS A 409 19.04 5.00 19.47
C HIS A 409 19.39 5.49 20.88
N ARG A 410 20.42 6.36 20.99
CA ARG A 410 20.86 6.92 22.27
C ARG A 410 19.73 7.71 22.95
N ILE A 411 19.04 8.56 22.18
CA ILE A 411 17.90 9.35 22.66
C ILE A 411 16.77 8.44 23.14
N LEU A 412 16.40 7.41 22.35
CA LEU A 412 15.35 6.47 22.74
C LEU A 412 15.70 5.74 24.05
N ASP A 413 16.93 5.24 24.18
CA ASP A 413 17.39 4.52 25.37
C ASP A 413 17.40 5.44 26.62
N GLU A 414 17.84 6.69 26.47
CA GLU A 414 17.86 7.69 27.55
C GLU A 414 16.45 8.05 28.02
N GLU A 415 15.53 8.26 27.07
CA GLU A 415 14.14 8.61 27.35
C GLU A 415 13.40 7.46 28.06
N LEU A 416 13.56 6.22 27.58
CA LEU A 416 12.95 5.04 28.20
C LEU A 416 13.49 4.80 29.62
N ARG A 417 14.83 4.88 29.82
CA ARG A 417 15.43 4.74 31.15
C ARG A 417 14.90 5.78 32.13
N THR A 418 14.87 7.04 31.71
CA THR A 418 14.39 8.15 32.54
C THR A 418 12.93 7.95 32.94
N ARG A 419 12.08 7.48 32.00
CA ARG A 419 10.67 7.21 32.26
C ARG A 419 10.45 6.03 33.19
N HIS A 420 11.13 4.91 32.95
CA HIS A 420 11.01 3.73 33.79
C HIS A 420 11.53 4.01 35.21
N ALA A 421 12.60 4.80 35.36
CA ALA A 421 13.07 5.27 36.67
C ALA A 421 12.03 6.14 37.40
N ARG A 422 11.39 7.09 36.70
CA ARG A 422 10.31 7.91 37.28
C ARG A 422 9.10 7.08 37.68
N ALA A 423 8.72 6.09 36.87
CA ALA A 423 7.60 5.19 37.17
C ALA A 423 7.89 4.32 38.42
N ALA A 424 9.12 3.83 38.56
CA ALA A 424 9.54 3.06 39.73
C ALA A 424 9.53 3.88 41.03
N LEU A 425 9.81 5.19 40.96
CA LEU A 425 9.70 6.10 42.11
C LEU A 425 8.25 6.38 42.50
N GLN A 426 7.31 6.38 41.55
CA GLN A 426 5.89 6.66 41.80
C GLN A 426 5.13 5.45 42.34
N ASN A 427 5.53 4.22 41.99
CA ASN A 427 4.93 2.97 42.45
C ASN A 427 6.02 2.02 42.98
N PRO A 428 6.54 2.24 44.20
CA PRO A 428 7.52 1.33 44.79
C PRO A 428 6.90 -0.07 44.97
N PRO A 429 7.67 -1.15 44.76
CA PRO A 429 7.16 -2.50 44.98
C PRO A 429 6.67 -2.64 46.43
N PRO A 430 5.57 -3.40 46.67
CA PRO A 430 5.12 -3.66 48.03
C PRO A 430 6.27 -4.31 48.82
N LYS A 431 6.54 -3.77 50.01
CA LYS A 431 7.60 -4.23 50.90
C LYS A 431 7.40 -5.65 51.38
#